data_AF-A0A6C0C128-F1
#
_entry.id   AF-A0A6C0C128-F1
#
_cell.length_a   1.000
_cell.length_b   1.000
_cell.length_c   1.000
_cell.angle_alpha   90.00
_cell.angle_beta   90.00
_cell.angle_gamma   90.00
#
_symmetry.space_group_name_H-M   'P 1'
#
loop_
_entity.id
_entity.type
_entity.pdbx_description
1 polymer ?
#
loop_
_entity_poly.entity_id
_entity_poly.type
_entity_poly.pdbx_seq_one_letter_code
_entity_poly.pdbx_strand_id
1 'polypeptide(L)'
;MNRTFVRNNMASISIVIFICLFTFVQILEPSFLYNKDGSLREFGIGKQKKTIIPIWFVSIILSILAYLFVSYYLAIPKFKL
;
A
#
# COMPACT_ATOMS: atom_id res chain seq x y z
N MET A 1 4.22 -8.62 -25.68
CA MET A 1 5.51 -8.53 -24.97
C MET A 1 5.35 -8.00 -23.54
N ASN A 2 4.72 -6.84 -23.32
CA ASN A 2 4.61 -6.23 -21.98
C ASN A 2 3.88 -7.10 -20.93
N ARG A 3 2.82 -7.83 -21.29
CA ARG A 3 2.09 -8.67 -20.31
C ARG A 3 2.88 -9.91 -19.87
N THR A 4 3.64 -10.53 -20.77
CA THR A 4 4.50 -11.66 -20.43
C THR A 4 5.62 -11.23 -19.50
N PHE A 5 6.18 -10.04 -19.73
CA PHE A 5 7.15 -9.41 -18.84
C PHE A 5 6.55 -9.11 -17.45
N VAL A 6 5.33 -8.56 -17.40
CA VAL A 6 4.62 -8.30 -16.14
C VAL A 6 4.35 -9.58 -15.38
N ARG A 7 3.95 -10.65 -16.09
CA ARG A 7 3.73 -11.98 -15.49
C ARG A 7 5.02 -12.59 -14.95
N ASN A 8 6.13 -12.44 -15.66
CA ASN A 8 7.42 -13.02 -15.26
C ASN A 8 8.04 -12.27 -14.05
N ASN A 9 7.76 -10.97 -13.92
CA ASN A 9 8.30 -10.11 -12.86
C ASN A 9 7.19 -9.58 -11.95
N MET A 10 6.18 -10.40 -11.67
CA MET A 10 5.00 -9.98 -10.93
C MET A 10 5.32 -9.41 -9.54
N ALA A 11 6.23 -10.06 -8.80
CA ALA A 11 6.65 -9.60 -7.48
C ALA A 11 7.38 -8.25 -7.55
N SER A 12 8.36 -8.10 -8.45
CA SER A 12 9.13 -6.86 -8.59
C SER A 12 8.25 -5.67 -8.96
N ILE A 13 7.28 -5.86 -9.87
CA ILE A 13 6.35 -4.80 -10.25
C ILE A 13 5.43 -4.44 -9.09
N SER A 14 4.97 -5.43 -8.32
CA SER A 14 4.16 -5.20 -7.12
C SER A 14 4.94 -4.39 -6.07
N ILE A 15 6.24 -4.67 -5.89
CA ILE A 15 7.12 -3.92 -4.98
C ILE A 15 7.26 -2.46 -5.44
N VAL A 16 7.47 -2.22 -6.73
CA VAL A 16 7.57 -0.84 -7.27
C VAL A 16 6.26 -0.07 -7.04
N ILE A 17 5.11 -0.68 -7.32
CA ILE A 17 3.80 -0.07 -7.07
C ILE A 17 3.60 0.21 -5.58
N PHE A 18 3.96 -0.75 -4.72
CA PHE A 18 3.91 -0.59 -3.27
C PHE A 18 4.76 0.61 -2.81
N ILE A 19 6.00 0.74 -3.29
CA ILE A 19 6.90 1.85 -2.93
C ILE A 19 6.27 3.17 -3.37
N CYS A 20 5.78 3.29 -4.61
CA CYS A 20 5.13 4.51 -5.09
C CYS A 20 3.92 4.90 -4.23
N LEU A 21 3.04 3.94 -3.92
CA LEU A 21 1.85 4.19 -3.09
C LEU A 21 2.25 4.53 -1.64
N PHE A 22 3.23 3.83 -1.09
CA PHE A 22 3.68 4.06 0.27
C PHE A 22 4.32 5.45 0.41
N THR A 23 5.18 5.85 -0.52
CA THR A 23 5.75 7.21 -0.58
C THR A 23 4.65 8.26 -0.71
N PHE A 24 3.63 8.01 -1.54
CA PHE A 24 2.49 8.93 -1.65
C PHE A 24 1.75 9.09 -0.31
N VAL A 25 1.53 8.00 0.43
CA VAL A 25 0.95 8.07 1.79
C VAL A 25 1.85 8.83 2.76
N GLN A 26 3.18 8.67 2.67
CA GLN A 26 4.12 9.43 3.51
C GLN A 26 4.05 10.93 3.23
N ILE A 27 3.92 11.35 1.97
CA ILE A 27 3.85 12.77 1.58
C ILE A 27 2.51 13.39 1.98
N LEU A 28 1.41 12.63 1.86
CA LEU A 28 0.09 13.14 2.22
C LEU A 28 -0.13 13.31 3.73
N GLU A 29 0.74 12.69 4.55
CA GLU A 29 0.69 12.72 6.01
C GLU A 29 -0.75 12.64 6.56
N PRO A 30 -1.53 11.59 6.21
CA PRO A 30 -2.95 11.59 6.48
C PRO A 30 -3.20 11.69 7.99
N SER A 31 -4.17 12.52 8.37
CA SER A 31 -4.46 12.90 9.76
C SER A 31 -4.81 11.73 10.71
N PHE A 32 -5.10 10.55 10.16
CA PHE A 32 -5.24 9.35 10.95
C PHE A 32 -3.90 8.76 11.36
N LEU A 33 -2.86 8.76 10.52
CA LEU A 33 -1.51 8.23 10.81
C LEU A 33 -0.55 9.26 11.39
N TYR A 34 -0.72 10.54 11.02
CA TYR A 34 0.17 11.63 11.39
C TYR A 34 -0.53 12.61 12.32
N ASN A 35 0.25 13.19 13.20
CA ASN A 35 -0.16 14.34 13.99
C ASN A 35 -0.06 15.62 13.14
N LYS A 36 -0.66 16.72 13.63
CA LYS A 36 -0.63 18.03 12.93
C LYS A 36 0.79 18.63 12.80
N ASP A 37 1.74 18.10 13.54
CA ASP A 37 3.15 18.49 13.53
C ASP A 37 4.01 17.59 12.60
N GLY A 38 3.39 16.67 11.85
CA GLY A 38 4.08 15.72 10.98
C GLY A 38 4.69 14.52 11.72
N SER A 39 4.57 14.44 13.05
CA SER A 39 5.03 13.27 13.80
C SER A 39 4.11 12.05 13.57
N LEU A 40 4.70 10.86 13.50
CA LEU A 40 3.93 9.62 13.45
C LEU A 40 3.15 9.45 14.74
N ARG A 41 1.87 9.15 14.60
CA ARG A 41 0.98 8.99 15.74
C ARG A 41 1.27 7.67 16.43
N GLU A 42 1.54 7.71 17.73
CA GLU A 42 1.90 6.53 18.51
C GLU A 42 0.74 5.54 18.60
N PHE A 43 1.06 4.26 18.37
CA PHE A 43 0.14 3.17 18.60
C PHE A 43 -0.04 2.91 20.10
N GLY A 44 -1.29 2.78 20.57
CA GLY A 44 -1.57 2.33 21.93
C GLY A 44 -2.96 2.72 22.43
N ILE A 45 -3.41 2.02 23.47
CA ILE A 45 -4.70 2.26 24.12
C ILE A 45 -4.44 3.14 25.34
N GLY A 46 -4.75 4.45 25.25
CA GLY A 46 -4.67 5.38 26.38
C GLY A 46 -4.00 6.72 26.09
N LYS A 47 -4.74 7.80 26.38
CA LYS A 47 -4.52 9.25 26.14
C LYS A 47 -4.90 9.75 24.73
N GLN A 48 -5.51 10.93 24.71
CA GLN A 48 -6.51 11.43 23.74
C GLN A 48 -6.03 11.65 22.27
N LYS A 49 -4.89 11.10 21.86
CA LYS A 49 -4.34 11.27 20.50
C LYS A 49 -3.61 10.03 19.96
N LYS A 50 -3.94 8.82 20.41
CA LYS A 50 -3.28 7.60 19.90
C LYS A 50 -4.00 7.02 18.69
N THR A 51 -3.22 6.45 17.78
CA THR A 51 -3.70 5.73 16.61
C THR A 51 -4.03 4.30 16.99
N ILE A 52 -5.20 3.82 16.57
CA ILE A 52 -5.54 2.41 16.63
C ILE A 52 -4.78 1.61 15.56
N ILE A 53 -4.28 2.28 14.52
CA ILE A 53 -3.65 1.62 13.37
C ILE A 53 -2.19 2.08 13.25
N PRO A 54 -1.22 1.19 13.45
CA PRO A 54 0.19 1.52 13.27
C PRO A 54 0.55 1.53 11.78
N ILE A 55 1.58 2.31 11.42
CA ILE A 55 2.02 2.46 10.02
C ILE A 55 2.45 1.13 9.37
N TRP A 56 3.03 0.21 10.16
CA TRP A 56 3.43 -1.11 9.66
C TRP A 56 2.23 -1.97 9.26
N PHE A 57 1.06 -1.77 9.88
CA PHE A 57 -0.15 -2.50 9.50
C PHE A 57 -0.69 -1.98 8.17
N VAL A 58 -0.63 -0.67 7.97
CA VAL A 58 -0.99 -0.03 6.70
C VAL A 58 -0.06 -0.49 5.57
N SER A 59 1.24 -0.61 5.83
CA SER A 59 2.19 -1.08 4.81
C SER A 59 1.93 -2.52 4.37
N ILE A 60 1.56 -3.41 5.30
CA ILE A 60 1.16 -4.80 4.97
C ILE A 60 -0.08 -4.80 4.07
N ILE A 61 -1.12 -4.08 4.44
CA ILE A 61 -2.36 -3.99 3.63
C ILE A 61 -2.04 -3.44 2.24
N LEU A 62 -1.25 -2.37 2.16
CA LEU A 62 -0.90 -1.73 0.90
C LEU A 62 -0.07 -2.65 -0.02
N SER A 63 0.83 -3.45 0.56
CA SER A 63 1.62 -4.45 -0.17
C SER A 63 0.74 -5.56 -0.75
N ILE A 64 -0.23 -6.06 0.04
CA ILE A 64 -1.21 -7.05 -0.43
C ILE A 64 -2.04 -6.47 -1.57
N LEU A 65 -2.54 -5.24 -1.43
CA LEU A 65 -3.31 -4.56 -2.48
C LEU A 65 -2.50 -4.34 -3.75
N ALA A 66 -1.22 -3.95 -3.64
CA ALA A 66 -0.34 -3.80 -4.79
C ALA A 66 -0.17 -5.12 -5.56
N TYR A 67 0.04 -6.23 -4.84
CA TYR A 67 0.12 -7.55 -5.47
C TYR A 67 -1.20 -7.99 -6.12
N LEU A 68 -2.33 -7.79 -5.43
CA LEU A 68 -3.65 -8.10 -5.96
C LEU A 68 -3.97 -7.26 -7.20
N PHE A 69 -3.57 -6.00 -7.23
CA PHE A 69 -3.74 -5.13 -8.38
C PHE A 69 -2.99 -5.65 -9.62
N VAL A 70 -1.72 -6.04 -9.47
CA VAL A 70 -0.94 -6.64 -10.57
C VAL A 70 -1.55 -7.97 -11.01
N SER A 71 -2.00 -8.79 -10.04
CA SER A 71 -2.67 -10.07 -10.30
C SER A 71 -3.96 -9.88 -11.11
N TYR A 72 -4.79 -8.94 -10.69
CA TYR A 72 -6.03 -8.59 -11.35
C TYR A 72 -5.78 -8.08 -12.77
N TYR A 73 -4.80 -7.19 -12.96
CA TYR A 73 -4.41 -6.69 -14.28
C TYR A 73 -4.05 -7.82 -15.26
N LEU A 74 -3.38 -8.87 -14.78
CA LEU A 74 -3.04 -10.05 -15.57
C LEU A 74 -4.23 -10.99 -15.81
N ALA A 75 -5.24 -10.99 -14.93
CA ALA A 75 -6.43 -11.83 -15.00
C ALA A 75 -7.54 -11.30 -15.92
N ILE A 76 -7.63 -9.97 -16.14
CA ILE A 76 -8.63 -9.32 -17.02
C ILE A 76 -8.87 -10.02 -18.38
N PRO A 77 -7.86 -10.47 -19.16
CA PRO A 77 -8.12 -11.13 -20.44
C PRO A 77 -8.80 -12.50 -20.33
N LYS A 78 -8.75 -13.18 -19.17
CA LYS A 78 -9.49 -14.43 -18.94
C LYS A 78 -10.99 -14.20 -18.69
N PHE A 79 -11.37 -12.98 -18.30
CA PHE A 79 -12.76 -12.62 -17.97
C PHE A 79 -13.49 -11.91 -19.13
N LYS A 80 -12.89 -11.84 -20.32
CA LYS A 80 -13.67 -11.51 -21.52
C LYS A 80 -14.56 -12.71 -21.82
N LEU A 81 -15.84 -12.58 -21.44
CA LEU A 81 -16.94 -13.45 -21.84
C LEU A 81 -17.07 -13.48 -23.37
#